data_AF-A0A964ZP73-F1
#
_entry.id   AF-A0A964ZP73-F1
#
_cell.length_a   1.000
_cell.length_b   1.000
_cell.length_c   1.000
_cell.angle_alpha   90.00
_cell.angle_beta   90.00
_cell.angle_gamma   90.00
#
_symmetry.space_group_name_H-M   'P 1'
#
loop_
_entity.id
_entity.type
_entity.pdbx_description
1 polymer ?
#
loop_
_entity_poly.entity_id
_entity_poly.type
_entity_poly.pdbx_seq_one_letter_code
_entity_poly.pdbx_strand_id
1 'polypeptide(L)'
;RIAHRNTGKLIEDQAGQDVMLRVGNDENLHYLFYRDLATAALEVDPSSMMIGIERAVRNFAMPGTGIENFDALAKEIAKAGIYDFKIHHEQILVPVVLRHWKVTDVTGLSAEGEKARDAVVKRIDKIGKVAGRLSREPETV
;
A
#
# COMPACT_ATOMS: atom_id res chain seq x y z
N ARG A 1 3.13 -7.71 -5.23
CA ARG A 1 2.62 -7.69 -6.64
C ARG A 1 3.06 -6.48 -7.49
N ILE A 2 2.85 -5.22 -7.07
CA ILE A 2 3.13 -4.03 -7.93
C ILE A 2 4.62 -3.90 -8.23
N ALA A 3 5.46 -3.94 -7.19
CA ALA A 3 6.92 -3.88 -7.35
C ALA A 3 7.43 -4.98 -8.30
N HIS A 4 7.02 -6.24 -8.12
CA HIS A 4 7.43 -7.33 -9.01
C HIS A 4 7.04 -7.09 -10.48
N ARG A 5 5.81 -6.62 -10.74
CA ARG A 5 5.38 -6.26 -12.10
C ARG A 5 6.21 -5.12 -12.69
N ASN A 6 6.49 -4.09 -11.90
CA ASN A 6 7.28 -2.95 -12.35
C ASN A 6 8.74 -3.36 -12.61
N THR A 7 9.36 -4.13 -11.73
CA THR A 7 10.71 -4.67 -11.96
C THR A 7 10.74 -5.58 -13.19
N GLY A 8 9.74 -6.43 -13.39
CA GLY A 8 9.67 -7.30 -14.58
C GLY A 8 9.66 -6.50 -15.89
N LYS A 9 9.06 -5.30 -15.93
CA LYS A 9 9.10 -4.43 -17.12
C LYS A 9 10.48 -3.82 -17.40
N LEU A 10 11.35 -3.78 -16.40
CA LEU A 10 12.71 -3.22 -16.51
C LEU A 10 13.77 -4.29 -16.80
N ILE A 11 13.43 -5.57 -16.70
CA ILE A 11 14.32 -6.68 -17.00
C ILE A 11 14.33 -6.91 -18.52
N GLU A 12 15.51 -7.04 -19.11
CA GLU A 12 15.66 -7.23 -20.57
C GLU A 12 15.69 -8.71 -20.98
N ASP A 13 15.99 -9.63 -20.08
CA ASP A 13 16.04 -11.06 -20.37
C ASP A 13 14.71 -11.78 -20.07
N GLN A 14 14.32 -12.70 -20.96
CA GLN A 14 13.05 -13.41 -20.86
C GLN A 14 12.92 -14.21 -19.55
N ALA A 15 14.02 -14.81 -19.08
CA ALA A 15 13.97 -15.67 -17.89
C ALA A 15 13.64 -14.86 -16.63
N GLY A 16 14.26 -13.68 -16.45
CA GLY A 16 13.96 -12.78 -15.36
C GLY A 16 12.55 -12.19 -15.45
N GLN A 17 12.08 -11.84 -16.65
CA GLN A 17 10.68 -11.41 -16.86
C GLN A 17 9.69 -12.50 -16.42
N ASP A 18 9.93 -13.75 -16.82
CA ASP A 18 9.07 -14.88 -16.49
C ASP A 18 9.02 -15.14 -14.98
N VAL A 19 10.16 -15.05 -14.29
CA VAL A 19 10.23 -15.17 -12.82
C VAL A 19 9.41 -14.07 -12.16
N MET A 20 9.59 -12.80 -12.58
CA MET A 20 8.87 -11.67 -11.98
C MET A 20 7.37 -11.72 -12.25
N LEU A 21 6.96 -12.24 -13.41
CA LEU A 21 5.55 -12.47 -13.73
C LEU A 21 4.94 -13.53 -12.81
N ARG A 22 5.61 -14.67 -12.60
CA ARG A 22 5.12 -15.75 -11.73
C ARG A 22 4.96 -15.27 -10.29
N VAL A 23 6.00 -14.69 -9.70
CA VAL A 23 5.95 -14.12 -8.35
C VAL A 23 4.88 -13.02 -8.26
N GLY A 24 4.80 -12.15 -9.26
CA GLY A 24 3.78 -11.10 -9.32
C GLY A 24 2.34 -11.62 -9.34
N ASN A 25 2.11 -12.80 -9.92
CA ASN A 25 0.80 -13.46 -9.96
C ASN A 25 0.45 -14.14 -8.64
N ASP A 26 1.39 -14.84 -8.01
CA ASP A 26 1.18 -15.44 -6.68
C ASP A 26 0.86 -14.35 -5.64
N GLU A 27 1.62 -13.27 -5.66
CA GLU A 27 1.38 -12.09 -4.82
C GLU A 27 0.02 -11.42 -5.09
N ASN A 28 -0.53 -11.58 -6.29
CA ASN A 28 -1.88 -11.09 -6.59
C ASN A 28 -2.94 -12.01 -5.96
N LEU A 29 -2.74 -13.32 -5.93
CA LEU A 29 -3.63 -14.26 -5.24
C LEU A 29 -3.62 -14.03 -3.73
N HIS A 30 -2.45 -13.83 -3.12
CA HIS A 30 -2.33 -13.48 -1.70
C HIS A 30 -3.05 -12.18 -1.39
N TYR A 31 -2.87 -11.15 -2.23
CA TYR A 31 -3.58 -9.89 -2.09
C TYR A 31 -5.10 -10.06 -2.13
N LEU A 32 -5.63 -10.82 -3.08
CA LEU A 32 -7.08 -11.07 -3.19
C LEU A 32 -7.60 -11.76 -1.94
N PHE A 33 -6.90 -12.81 -1.46
CA PHE A 33 -7.27 -13.53 -0.26
C PHE A 33 -7.37 -12.61 0.97
N TYR A 34 -6.31 -11.85 1.28
CA TYR A 34 -6.32 -10.97 2.46
C TYR A 34 -7.28 -9.78 2.33
N ARG A 35 -7.46 -9.26 1.10
CA ARG A 35 -8.42 -8.20 0.82
C ARG A 35 -9.85 -8.65 1.09
N ASP A 36 -10.21 -9.85 0.63
CA ASP A 36 -11.56 -10.38 0.76
C ASP A 36 -11.83 -10.84 2.21
N LEU A 37 -10.82 -11.40 2.88
CA LEU A 37 -10.88 -11.69 4.32
C LEU A 37 -11.17 -10.43 5.14
N ALA A 38 -10.48 -9.33 4.85
CA ALA A 38 -10.71 -8.05 5.52
C ALA A 38 -12.10 -7.46 5.23
N THR A 39 -12.64 -7.69 4.03
CA THR A 39 -14.03 -7.32 3.68
C THR A 39 -15.02 -8.08 4.55
N ALA A 40 -14.89 -9.42 4.64
CA ALA A 40 -15.74 -10.23 5.50
C ALA A 40 -15.60 -9.84 6.99
N ALA A 41 -14.38 -9.51 7.44
CA ALA A 41 -14.16 -9.06 8.82
C ALA A 41 -14.85 -7.72 9.14
N LEU A 42 -14.92 -6.79 8.17
CA LEU A 42 -15.69 -5.54 8.33
C LEU A 42 -17.19 -5.80 8.44
N GLU A 43 -17.72 -6.86 7.82
CA GLU A 43 -19.13 -7.23 7.94
C GLU A 43 -19.46 -7.88 9.30
N VAL A 44 -18.51 -8.63 9.88
CA VAL A 44 -18.71 -9.37 11.13
C VAL A 44 -18.45 -8.51 12.38
N ASP A 45 -17.33 -7.78 12.40
CA ASP A 45 -16.95 -6.89 13.51
C ASP A 45 -16.32 -5.61 12.95
N PRO A 46 -17.14 -4.66 12.47
CA PRO A 46 -16.67 -3.46 11.80
C PRO A 46 -15.75 -2.61 12.69
N SER A 47 -16.02 -2.57 14.00
CA SER A 47 -15.26 -1.72 14.94
C SER A 47 -13.84 -2.24 15.14
N SER A 48 -13.69 -3.52 15.49
CA SER A 48 -12.37 -4.12 15.69
C SER A 48 -11.57 -4.12 14.40
N MET A 49 -12.22 -4.41 13.27
CA MET A 49 -11.55 -4.41 11.98
C MET A 49 -11.10 -3.00 11.56
N MET A 50 -11.91 -1.96 11.78
CA MET A 50 -11.52 -0.57 11.51
C MET A 50 -10.30 -0.13 12.33
N ILE A 51 -10.25 -0.50 13.62
CA ILE A 51 -9.08 -0.26 14.48
C ILE A 51 -7.85 -1.02 13.96
N GLY A 52 -8.04 -2.25 13.49
CA GLY A 52 -6.99 -3.04 12.85
C GLY A 52 -6.42 -2.38 11.60
N ILE A 53 -7.29 -1.85 10.73
CA ILE A 53 -6.92 -1.10 9.52
C ILE A 53 -6.14 0.16 9.91
N GLU A 54 -6.61 0.95 10.88
CA GLU A 54 -5.87 2.12 11.38
C GLU A 54 -4.46 1.76 11.80
N ARG A 55 -4.32 0.71 12.62
CA ARG A 55 -3.03 0.27 13.12
C ARG A 55 -2.10 -0.17 11.99
N ALA A 56 -2.63 -0.89 11.00
CA ALA A 56 -1.87 -1.34 9.84
C ALA A 56 -1.40 -0.16 8.98
N VAL A 57 -2.28 0.80 8.68
CA VAL A 57 -1.94 1.99 7.88
C VAL A 57 -0.98 2.92 8.64
N ARG A 58 -1.13 3.03 9.97
CA ARG A 58 -0.26 3.87 10.80
C ARG A 58 1.16 3.34 10.93
N ASN A 59 1.30 2.04 11.09
CA ASN A 59 2.59 1.40 11.38
C ASN A 59 3.21 0.71 10.16
N PHE A 60 2.65 0.90 8.95
CA PHE A 60 3.22 0.33 7.75
C PHE A 60 4.66 0.81 7.57
N ALA A 61 5.57 -0.14 7.51
CA ALA A 61 6.97 0.05 7.15
C ALA A 61 7.29 -0.93 6.03
N MET A 62 8.19 -0.54 5.13
CA MET A 62 8.68 -1.46 4.11
C MET A 62 9.40 -2.62 4.80
N PRO A 63 9.14 -3.89 4.42
CA PRO A 63 9.70 -5.06 5.11
C PRO A 63 11.24 -5.09 5.10
N GLY A 64 11.89 -4.32 4.22
CA GLY A 64 13.34 -4.21 4.17
C GLY A 64 13.97 -3.28 5.21
N THR A 65 13.22 -2.59 6.08
CA THR A 65 13.79 -1.66 7.09
C THR A 65 14.74 -2.30 8.11
N GLY A 66 14.91 -3.63 8.09
CA GLY A 66 15.94 -4.36 8.86
C GLY A 66 17.20 -4.71 8.07
N ILE A 67 17.26 -4.41 6.77
CA ILE A 67 18.42 -4.66 5.91
C ILE A 67 19.40 -3.49 6.06
N GLU A 68 20.68 -3.79 6.20
CA GLU A 68 21.72 -2.77 6.25
C GLU A 68 21.64 -1.86 5.00
N ASN A 69 21.71 -0.54 5.21
CA ASN A 69 21.62 0.48 4.16
C ASN A 69 20.33 0.41 3.31
N PHE A 70 19.23 -0.11 3.84
CA PHE A 70 17.96 -0.21 3.09
C PHE A 70 17.44 1.15 2.60
N ASP A 71 17.69 2.24 3.31
CA ASP A 71 17.26 3.58 2.87
C ASP A 71 17.90 3.99 1.54
N ALA A 72 19.16 3.59 1.30
CA ALA A 72 19.82 3.82 0.01
C ALA A 72 19.19 2.95 -1.09
N LEU A 73 18.92 1.68 -0.80
CA LEU A 73 18.23 0.78 -1.73
C LEU A 73 16.81 1.27 -2.06
N ALA A 74 16.07 1.75 -1.07
CA ALA A 74 14.73 2.28 -1.24
C ALA A 74 14.72 3.52 -2.15
N LYS A 75 15.74 4.38 -2.08
CA LYS A 75 15.90 5.53 -2.99
C LYS A 75 16.12 5.08 -4.43
N GLU A 76 16.97 4.09 -4.66
CA GLU A 76 17.21 3.56 -6.01
C GLU A 76 15.97 2.85 -6.58
N ILE A 77 15.23 2.10 -5.75
CA ILE A 77 13.94 1.49 -6.12
C ILE A 77 12.91 2.58 -6.52
N ALA A 78 12.88 3.69 -5.78
CA ALA A 78 11.99 4.81 -6.06
C ALA A 78 12.38 5.54 -7.37
N LYS A 79 13.68 5.83 -7.57
CA LYS A 79 14.20 6.43 -8.81
C LYS A 79 13.90 5.59 -10.04
N ALA A 80 14.02 4.26 -9.92
CA ALA A 80 13.66 3.33 -10.98
C ALA A 80 12.14 3.24 -11.26
N GLY A 81 11.30 3.94 -10.47
CA GLY A 81 9.85 3.89 -10.61
C GLY A 81 9.24 2.55 -10.20
N ILE A 82 9.98 1.70 -9.49
CA ILE A 82 9.52 0.37 -9.08
C ILE A 82 8.52 0.49 -7.93
N TYR A 83 8.86 1.28 -6.92
CA TYR A 83 8.02 1.52 -5.77
C TYR A 83 8.44 2.77 -4.98
N ASP A 84 7.50 3.66 -4.70
CA ASP A 84 7.70 4.84 -3.88
C ASP A 84 6.42 5.18 -3.08
N PHE A 85 6.44 6.28 -2.34
CA PHE A 85 5.27 6.74 -1.57
C PHE A 85 4.07 7.09 -2.45
N LYS A 86 4.29 7.56 -3.68
CA LYS A 86 3.21 7.92 -4.61
C LYS A 86 2.49 6.68 -5.11
N ILE A 87 3.24 5.68 -5.56
CA ILE A 87 2.73 4.36 -5.95
C ILE A 87 2.02 3.71 -4.78
N HIS A 88 2.59 3.74 -3.57
CA HIS A 88 1.92 3.20 -2.38
C HIS A 88 0.57 3.87 -2.13
N HIS A 89 0.51 5.19 -2.17
CA HIS A 89 -0.75 5.92 -1.99
C HIS A 89 -1.77 5.62 -3.09
N GLU A 90 -1.39 5.82 -4.36
CA GLU A 90 -2.31 5.80 -5.50
C GLU A 90 -2.73 4.38 -5.91
N GLN A 91 -1.86 3.38 -5.71
CA GLN A 91 -2.10 2.01 -6.16
C GLN A 91 -2.44 1.03 -5.02
N ILE A 92 -2.22 1.41 -3.75
CA ILE A 92 -2.51 0.55 -2.59
C ILE A 92 -3.50 1.22 -1.64
N LEU A 93 -3.14 2.33 -0.98
CA LEU A 93 -3.99 2.91 0.06
C LEU A 93 -5.34 3.37 -0.48
N VAL A 94 -5.36 4.14 -1.56
CA VAL A 94 -6.61 4.62 -2.16
C VAL A 94 -7.44 3.46 -2.72
N PRO A 95 -6.91 2.55 -3.56
CA PRO A 95 -7.73 1.49 -4.14
C PRO A 95 -8.22 0.45 -3.14
N VAL A 96 -7.39 0.08 -2.15
CA VAL A 96 -7.75 -0.98 -1.20
C VAL A 96 -8.58 -0.42 -0.06
N VAL A 97 -8.07 0.61 0.63
CA VAL A 97 -8.71 1.09 1.87
C VAL A 97 -9.94 1.96 1.55
N LEU A 98 -9.82 2.91 0.62
CA LEU A 98 -10.91 3.84 0.33
C LEU A 98 -11.92 3.32 -0.70
N ARG A 99 -11.48 2.56 -1.72
CA ARG A 99 -12.39 2.11 -2.80
C ARG A 99 -12.93 0.71 -2.61
N HIS A 100 -12.11 -0.24 -2.17
CA HIS A 100 -12.54 -1.63 -2.03
C HIS A 100 -13.22 -1.87 -0.67
N TRP A 101 -12.53 -1.59 0.43
CA TRP A 101 -13.12 -1.69 1.78
C TRP A 101 -14.07 -0.54 2.11
N LYS A 102 -14.05 0.54 1.33
CA LYS A 102 -14.96 1.69 1.47
C LYS A 102 -15.07 2.15 2.92
N VAL A 103 -13.94 2.32 3.59
CA VAL A 103 -13.92 2.60 5.04
C VAL A 103 -14.75 3.80 5.45
N THR A 104 -14.94 4.79 4.56
CA THR A 104 -15.80 5.97 4.76
C THR A 104 -17.27 5.63 4.90
N ASP A 105 -17.70 4.55 4.28
CA ASP A 105 -19.10 4.14 4.15
C ASP A 105 -19.46 3.05 5.17
N VAL A 106 -18.48 2.55 5.93
CA VAL A 106 -18.69 1.55 6.99
C VAL A 106 -19.46 2.19 8.14
N THR A 107 -20.62 1.61 8.45
CA THR A 107 -21.53 2.01 9.52
C THR A 107 -21.51 1.02 10.68
N GLY A 108 -22.12 1.35 11.81
CA GLY A 108 -22.21 0.47 12.98
C GLY A 108 -20.91 0.38 13.79
N LEU A 109 -20.08 1.43 13.70
CA LEU A 109 -18.83 1.53 14.45
C LEU A 109 -19.09 1.99 15.89
N SER A 110 -18.28 1.49 16.82
CA SER A 110 -18.15 2.07 18.16
C SER A 110 -17.50 3.45 18.09
N ALA A 111 -17.50 4.19 19.21
CA ALA A 111 -16.81 5.47 19.28
C ALA A 111 -15.30 5.36 18.96
N GLU A 112 -14.65 4.26 19.34
CA GLU A 112 -13.26 3.97 18.98
C GLU A 112 -13.10 3.63 17.49
N GLY A 113 -14.04 2.87 16.92
CA GLY A 113 -14.07 2.55 15.49
C GLY A 113 -14.23 3.80 14.62
N GLU A 114 -15.11 4.72 15.01
CA GLU A 114 -15.32 6.02 14.39
C GLU A 114 -14.03 6.86 14.40
N LYS A 115 -13.37 6.97 15.55
CA LYS A 115 -12.06 7.65 15.68
C LYS A 115 -10.99 7.01 14.80
N ALA A 116 -10.99 5.67 14.70
CA ALA A 116 -10.04 4.94 13.86
C ALA A 116 -10.29 5.23 12.36
N ARG A 117 -11.56 5.27 11.91
CA ARG A 117 -11.93 5.64 10.55
C ARG A 117 -11.41 7.03 10.19
N ASP A 118 -11.67 8.02 11.05
CA ASP A 118 -11.22 9.39 10.83
C ASP A 118 -9.68 9.49 10.76
N ALA A 119 -8.99 8.75 11.63
CA ALA A 119 -7.52 8.69 11.64
C ALA A 119 -6.97 8.06 10.36
N VAL A 120 -7.58 6.99 9.84
CA VAL A 120 -7.22 6.34 8.57
C VAL A 120 -7.36 7.33 7.42
N VAL A 121 -8.53 7.94 7.26
CA VAL A 121 -8.80 8.88 6.15
C VAL A 121 -7.82 10.04 6.18
N LYS A 122 -7.66 10.69 7.35
CA LYS A 122 -6.73 11.81 7.54
C LYS A 122 -5.28 11.42 7.21
N ARG A 123 -4.86 10.20 7.56
CA ARG A 123 -3.51 9.71 7.27
C ARG A 123 -3.31 9.46 5.80
N ILE A 124 -4.26 8.83 5.10
CA ILE A 124 -4.19 8.61 3.66
C ILE A 124 -4.10 9.95 2.92
N ASP A 125 -4.94 10.93 3.27
CA ASP A 125 -4.90 12.28 2.70
C ASP A 125 -3.54 12.97 2.93
N LYS A 126 -2.98 12.83 4.14
CA LYS A 126 -1.65 13.39 4.44
C LYS A 126 -0.56 12.74 3.58
N ILE A 127 -0.60 11.42 3.42
CA ILE A 127 0.35 10.70 2.55
C ILE A 127 0.20 11.17 1.10
N GLY A 128 -1.03 11.32 0.60
CA GLY A 128 -1.29 11.85 -0.75
C GLY A 128 -0.72 13.26 -0.96
N LYS A 129 -0.89 14.16 0.01
CA LYS A 129 -0.29 15.50 -0.02
C LYS A 129 1.24 15.48 -0.05
N VAL A 130 1.85 14.60 0.75
CA VAL A 130 3.31 14.45 0.78
C VAL A 130 3.83 13.87 -0.54
N ALA A 131 3.19 12.80 -1.05
CA ALA A 131 3.52 12.20 -2.34
C ALA A 131 3.43 13.22 -3.49
N GLY A 132 2.39 14.05 -3.50
CA GLY A 132 2.21 15.10 -4.51
C GLY A 132 3.26 16.20 -4.45
N ARG A 133 3.84 16.49 -3.27
CA ARG A 133 4.96 17.45 -3.13
C ARG A 133 6.27 16.86 -3.65
N LEU A 134 6.57 15.61 -3.28
CA LEU A 134 7.78 14.91 -3.72
C LEU A 134 7.82 14.71 -5.24
N SER A 135 6.66 14.52 -5.90
CA SER A 135 6.60 14.44 -7.37
C SER A 135 6.77 15.78 -8.09
N ARG A 136 6.76 16.91 -7.37
CA ARG A 136 6.84 18.27 -7.95
C ARG A 136 8.20 18.91 -7.81
N GLU A 137 9.09 18.38 -6.99
CA GLU A 137 10.51 18.74 -7.03
C GLU A 137 11.13 17.98 -8.20
N PRO A 138 11.51 18.64 -9.31
CA PRO A 138 12.42 18.00 -10.25
C PRO A 138 13.70 17.72 -9.48
N GLU A 139 14.37 16.61 -9.76
CA GLU A 139 15.78 16.44 -9.37
C GLU A 139 16.55 17.65 -9.91
N THR A 140 16.81 18.63 -9.04
CA THR A 140 17.74 19.70 -9.32
C THR A 140 19.13 19.10 -9.24
N VAL A 141 19.66 18.79 -10.44
CA VAL A 141 21.06 18.70 -10.89
C VAL A 141 22.07 18.09 -9.92
#